data_AF-A0A7C5XGD2-F1
#
_entry.id   AF-A0A7C5XGD2-F1
#
_cell.length_a   1.000
_cell.length_b   1.000
_cell.length_c   1.000
_cell.angle_alpha   90.00
_cell.angle_beta   90.00
_cell.angle_gamma   90.00
#
_symmetry.space_group_name_H-M   'P 1'
#
loop_
_entity.id
_entity.type
_entity.pdbx_description
1 polymer ?
#
loop_
_entity_poly.entity_id
_entity_poly.type
_entity_poly.pdbx_seq_one_letter_code
_entity_poly.pdbx_strand_id
1 'polypeptide(L)'
;MLGVSLTVRFGVDWEVVLGSWCGRFLSRLVGEVLEGVGVRVPHGAVKPFSVSPIFDVGGRVVNRLVPGSAYWFRVSFLCGLVDCGRVVNAFVRDMYVLSSGEVVRVFGVEVHELKLNNDAGGRAVVNWGVEFWPTVFTFRSRYITWPSPARFLSSAARSLVGLVRGSEV
;
A
#
# COMPACT_ATOMS: atom_id res chain seq x y z
N MET A 1 -11.74 3.32 13.15
CA MET A 1 -10.49 2.93 12.47
C MET A 1 -10.57 3.45 11.05
N LEU A 2 -9.61 4.25 10.58
CA LEU A 2 -9.67 4.87 9.25
C LEU A 2 -8.99 4.01 8.18
N GLY A 3 -7.93 3.34 8.59
CA GLY A 3 -7.14 2.47 7.74
C GLY A 3 -6.38 1.46 8.56
N VAL A 4 -5.85 0.46 7.88
CA VAL A 4 -4.88 -0.50 8.43
C VAL A 4 -3.69 -0.56 7.49
N SER A 5 -2.49 -0.51 8.03
CA SER A 5 -1.24 -0.72 7.32
C SER A 5 -0.65 -2.06 7.73
N LEU A 6 -0.30 -2.88 6.74
CA LEU A 6 0.35 -4.17 6.92
C LEU A 6 1.78 -4.09 6.41
N THR A 7 2.75 -4.45 7.24
CA THR A 7 4.10 -4.76 6.77
C THR A 7 4.18 -6.27 6.57
N VAL A 8 4.24 -6.69 5.31
CA VAL A 8 4.26 -8.10 4.91
C VAL A 8 5.69 -8.50 4.59
N ARG A 9 6.22 -9.48 5.32
CA ARG A 9 7.52 -10.10 5.07
C ARG A 9 7.34 -11.41 4.30
N PHE A 10 8.03 -11.52 3.18
CA PHE A 10 7.77 -12.58 2.21
C PHE A 10 9.03 -13.02 1.46
N GLY A 11 8.93 -14.20 0.85
CA GLY A 11 9.87 -14.77 -0.11
C GLY A 11 9.13 -15.32 -1.33
N VAL A 12 9.89 -15.73 -2.34
CA VAL A 12 9.37 -16.29 -3.59
C VAL A 12 10.01 -17.64 -3.86
N ASP A 13 9.27 -18.57 -4.46
CA ASP A 13 9.79 -19.88 -4.87
C ASP A 13 10.40 -19.86 -6.28
N TRP A 14 10.38 -18.71 -6.96
CA TRP A 14 10.92 -18.52 -8.31
C TRP A 14 11.60 -17.16 -8.43
N GLU A 15 12.42 -17.00 -9.47
CA GLU A 15 13.07 -15.73 -9.74
C GLU A 15 12.10 -14.74 -10.42
N VAL A 16 12.02 -13.52 -9.89
CA VAL A 16 11.24 -12.42 -10.46
C VAL A 16 12.15 -11.28 -10.81
N VAL A 17 12.23 -10.93 -12.10
CA VAL A 17 12.91 -9.71 -12.57
C VAL A 17 11.87 -8.65 -12.89
N LEU A 18 11.86 -7.57 -12.12
CA LEU A 18 10.92 -6.46 -12.25
C LEU A 18 11.53 -5.43 -13.21
N GLY A 19 11.17 -5.53 -14.49
CA GLY A 19 11.61 -4.57 -15.52
C GLY A 19 11.10 -3.14 -15.32
N SER A 20 10.11 -2.92 -14.44
CA SER A 20 9.58 -1.60 -14.06
C SER A 20 9.21 -1.60 -12.57
N TRP A 21 8.61 -0.50 -12.08
CA TRP A 21 8.12 -0.38 -10.71
C TRP A 21 7.37 -1.64 -10.21
N CYS A 22 7.77 -2.17 -9.06
CA CYS A 22 7.23 -3.38 -8.45
C CYS A 22 5.71 -3.29 -8.13
N GLY A 23 5.12 -2.11 -8.21
CA GLY A 23 3.69 -1.90 -7.96
C GLY A 23 2.76 -2.68 -8.88
N ARG A 24 3.19 -3.11 -10.08
CA ARG A 24 2.38 -4.03 -10.90
C ARG A 24 2.27 -5.42 -10.26
N PHE A 25 3.41 -5.99 -9.87
CA PHE A 25 3.48 -7.27 -9.16
C PHE A 25 2.70 -7.21 -7.84
N LEU A 26 2.95 -6.19 -7.02
CA LEU A 26 2.26 -6.04 -5.74
C LEU A 26 0.76 -5.74 -5.91
N SER A 27 0.35 -4.95 -6.92
CA SER A 27 -1.08 -4.74 -7.18
C SER A 27 -1.80 -6.02 -7.55
N ARG A 28 -1.14 -6.92 -8.30
CA ARG A 28 -1.68 -8.23 -8.63
C ARG A 28 -1.79 -9.10 -7.38
N LEU A 29 -0.70 -9.24 -6.62
CA LEU A 29 -0.68 -10.03 -5.38
C LEU A 29 -1.79 -9.56 -4.42
N VAL A 30 -1.83 -8.26 -4.12
CA VAL A 30 -2.85 -7.68 -3.22
C VAL A 30 -4.26 -7.87 -3.81
N GLY A 31 -4.43 -7.67 -5.12
CA GLY A 31 -5.71 -7.88 -5.80
C GLY A 31 -6.22 -9.31 -5.66
N GLU A 32 -5.37 -10.31 -5.92
CA GLU A 32 -5.74 -11.73 -5.80
C GLU A 32 -6.07 -12.12 -4.35
N VAL A 33 -5.34 -11.59 -3.36
CA VAL A 33 -5.65 -11.78 -1.94
C VAL A 33 -7.01 -11.20 -1.58
N LEU A 34 -7.33 -9.99 -2.09
CA LEU A 34 -8.63 -9.34 -1.89
C LEU A 34 -9.77 -10.11 -2.56
N GLU A 35 -9.59 -10.58 -3.79
CA GLU A 35 -10.57 -11.38 -4.52
C GLU A 35 -10.87 -12.69 -3.79
N GLY A 36 -9.85 -13.32 -3.18
CA GLY A 36 -10.00 -14.52 -2.35
C GLY A 36 -10.89 -14.31 -1.12
N VAL A 37 -11.12 -13.06 -0.69
CA VAL A 37 -12.09 -12.71 0.36
C VAL A 37 -13.29 -11.92 -0.18
N GLY A 38 -13.58 -12.04 -1.47
CA GLY A 38 -14.78 -11.46 -2.09
C GLY A 38 -14.71 -9.94 -2.30
N VAL A 39 -13.55 -9.30 -2.11
CA VAL A 39 -13.35 -7.89 -2.41
C VAL A 39 -12.85 -7.76 -3.84
N ARG A 40 -13.76 -7.39 -4.76
CA ARG A 40 -13.40 -7.11 -6.15
C ARG A 40 -13.14 -5.62 -6.33
N VAL A 41 -11.99 -5.29 -6.91
CA VAL A 41 -11.64 -3.90 -7.28
C VAL A 41 -11.86 -3.74 -8.78
N PRO A 42 -12.92 -3.03 -9.22
CA PRO A 42 -13.20 -2.84 -10.63
C PRO A 42 -12.05 -2.15 -11.35
N HIS A 43 -11.85 -2.48 -12.63
CA HIS A 43 -10.85 -1.80 -13.45
C HIS A 43 -11.22 -0.32 -13.60
N GLY A 44 -10.29 0.58 -13.29
CA GLY A 44 -10.50 2.04 -13.32
C GLY A 44 -11.13 2.64 -12.05
N ALA A 45 -11.56 1.82 -11.09
CA ALA A 45 -12.03 2.32 -9.79
C ALA A 45 -10.86 2.83 -8.94
N VAL A 46 -11.18 3.68 -7.96
CA VAL A 46 -10.24 4.07 -6.90
C VAL A 46 -9.83 2.80 -6.15
N LYS A 47 -8.54 2.48 -6.15
CA LYS A 47 -8.04 1.32 -5.41
C LYS A 47 -8.21 1.58 -3.91
N PRO A 48 -8.77 0.63 -3.14
CA PRO A 48 -8.95 0.80 -1.70
C PRO A 48 -7.65 0.59 -0.91
N PHE A 49 -6.51 0.56 -1.60
CA PHE A 49 -5.21 0.32 -1.02
C PHE A 49 -4.08 1.07 -1.74
N SER A 50 -2.98 1.27 -1.03
CA SER A 50 -1.69 1.69 -1.58
C SER A 50 -0.60 0.68 -1.21
N VAL A 51 0.44 0.57 -2.04
CA VAL A 51 1.58 -0.33 -1.81
C VAL A 51 2.88 0.45 -1.89
N SER A 52 3.82 0.12 -1.00
CA SER A 52 5.19 0.62 -1.03
C SER A 52 6.03 -0.07 -2.12
N PRO A 53 7.29 0.35 -2.35
CA PRO A 53 8.24 -0.52 -3.02
C PRO A 53 8.44 -1.86 -2.28
N ILE A 54 9.08 -2.81 -2.95
CA ILE A 54 9.63 -4.00 -2.31
C ILE A 54 11.03 -3.68 -1.82
N PHE A 55 11.32 -4.08 -0.59
CA PHE A 55 12.59 -3.86 0.07
C PHE A 55 13.27 -5.18 0.41
N ASP A 56 14.60 -5.19 0.41
CA ASP A 56 15.38 -6.25 1.04
C ASP A 56 15.40 -6.10 2.57
N VAL A 57 16.04 -7.05 3.26
CA VAL A 57 16.22 -7.02 4.73
C VAL A 57 16.98 -5.76 5.19
N GLY A 58 17.83 -5.18 4.33
CA GLY A 58 18.55 -3.94 4.58
C GLY A 58 17.75 -2.66 4.30
N GLY A 59 16.47 -2.77 3.93
CA GLY A 59 15.62 -1.62 3.62
C GLY A 59 15.89 -0.95 2.27
N ARG A 60 16.62 -1.61 1.37
CA ARG A 60 16.90 -1.09 0.02
C ARG A 60 15.82 -1.55 -0.94
N VAL A 61 15.39 -0.64 -1.82
CA VAL A 61 14.44 -0.96 -2.87
C VAL A 61 15.07 -1.96 -3.85
N VAL A 62 14.36 -3.05 -4.15
CA VAL A 62 14.81 -4.09 -5.07
C VAL A 62 13.90 -4.22 -6.28
N ASN A 63 14.51 -4.60 -7.40
CA ASN A 63 13.85 -4.92 -8.66
C ASN A 63 14.04 -6.39 -9.07
N ARG A 64 14.66 -7.21 -8.22
CA ARG A 64 14.87 -8.64 -8.46
C ARG A 64 14.60 -9.40 -7.19
N LEU A 65 13.74 -10.41 -7.28
CA LEU A 65 13.44 -11.32 -6.18
C LEU A 65 14.03 -12.68 -6.55
N VAL A 66 14.81 -13.27 -5.65
CA VAL A 66 15.42 -14.58 -5.87
C VAL A 66 14.94 -15.56 -4.80
N PRO A 67 14.81 -16.86 -5.13
CA PRO A 67 14.44 -17.88 -4.16
C PRO A 67 15.40 -17.94 -2.97
N GLY A 68 14.86 -18.22 -1.78
CA GLY A 68 15.62 -18.29 -0.53
C GLY A 68 15.99 -16.93 0.09
N SER A 69 15.71 -15.81 -0.59
CA SER A 69 15.89 -14.47 -0.03
C SER A 69 14.62 -13.96 0.65
N ALA A 70 14.80 -13.00 1.56
CA ALA A 70 13.73 -12.38 2.33
C ALA A 70 13.52 -10.92 1.90
N TYR A 71 12.26 -10.56 1.75
CA TYR A 71 11.82 -9.24 1.32
C TYR A 71 10.67 -8.75 2.18
N TRP A 72 10.37 -7.46 2.09
CA TRP A 72 9.17 -6.91 2.69
C TRP A 72 8.57 -5.80 1.84
N PHE A 73 7.28 -5.61 2.00
CA PHE A 73 6.57 -4.45 1.48
C PHE A 73 5.50 -4.02 2.48
N ARG A 74 5.03 -2.79 2.34
CA ARG A 74 3.90 -2.25 3.08
C ARG A 74 2.70 -2.11 2.16
N VAL A 75 1.53 -2.52 2.65
CA VAL A 75 0.24 -2.27 2.03
C VAL A 75 -0.68 -1.58 3.03
N SER A 76 -1.31 -0.48 2.60
CA SER A 76 -2.24 0.27 3.44
C SER A 76 -3.63 0.22 2.84
N PHE A 77 -4.63 -0.13 3.64
CA PHE A 77 -6.04 -0.23 3.25
C PHE A 77 -6.87 0.90 3.85
N LEU A 78 -7.87 1.34 3.10
CA LEU A 78 -8.85 2.34 3.53
C LEU A 78 -10.11 1.63 4.05
N CYS A 79 -10.34 1.66 5.37
CA CYS A 79 -11.42 0.86 5.98
C CYS A 79 -12.83 1.39 5.68
N GLY A 80 -12.94 2.60 5.13
CA GLY A 80 -14.20 3.11 4.57
C GLY A 80 -14.57 2.48 3.22
N LEU A 81 -13.64 1.79 2.55
CA LEU A 81 -13.86 1.17 1.24
C LEU A 81 -13.86 -0.36 1.28
N VAL A 82 -13.23 -0.95 2.30
CA VAL A 82 -13.11 -2.39 2.48
C VAL A 82 -13.25 -2.77 3.94
N ASP A 83 -13.76 -3.98 4.20
CA ASP A 83 -13.73 -4.57 5.53
C ASP A 83 -12.28 -4.91 5.92
N CYS A 84 -11.63 -3.98 6.63
CA CYS A 84 -10.25 -4.13 7.08
C CYS A 84 -10.03 -5.37 7.96
N GLY A 85 -11.01 -5.79 8.77
CA GLY A 85 -10.86 -7.00 9.60
C GLY A 85 -10.75 -8.24 8.74
N ARG A 86 -11.62 -8.36 7.74
CA ARG A 86 -11.58 -9.45 6.76
C ARG A 86 -10.31 -9.42 5.91
N VAL A 87 -9.85 -8.23 5.50
CA VAL A 87 -8.61 -8.05 4.74
C VAL A 87 -7.39 -8.45 5.56
N VAL A 88 -7.26 -8.00 6.81
CA VAL A 88 -6.15 -8.39 7.69
C VAL A 88 -6.06 -9.91 7.78
N ASN A 89 -7.18 -10.59 8.04
CA ASN A 89 -7.23 -12.06 8.11
C ASN A 89 -6.83 -12.73 6.79
N ALA A 90 -7.10 -12.10 5.64
CA ALA A 90 -6.67 -12.60 4.34
C ALA A 90 -5.14 -12.59 4.19
N PHE A 91 -4.47 -11.63 4.83
CA PHE A 91 -3.02 -11.43 4.76
C PHE A 91 -2.21 -12.32 5.72
N VAL A 92 -2.84 -12.89 6.74
CA VAL A 92 -2.20 -13.78 7.73
C VAL A 92 -2.27 -15.23 7.26
N ARG A 93 -1.70 -15.51 6.08
CA ARG A 93 -1.53 -16.86 5.53
C ARG A 93 -0.06 -17.12 5.29
N ASP A 94 0.38 -18.36 5.46
CA ASP A 94 1.79 -18.75 5.25
C ASP A 94 2.22 -18.71 3.77
N MET A 95 1.26 -18.79 2.84
CA MET A 95 1.53 -18.70 1.41
C MET A 95 0.36 -18.18 0.59
N TYR A 96 0.69 -17.56 -0.54
CA TYR A 96 -0.22 -17.24 -1.63
C TYR A 96 0.23 -17.95 -2.89
N VAL A 97 -0.65 -18.79 -3.42
CA VAL A 97 -0.51 -19.34 -4.77
C VAL A 97 -1.22 -18.38 -5.71
N LEU A 98 -0.46 -17.73 -6.58
CA LEU A 98 -1.01 -16.82 -7.58
C LEU A 98 -1.78 -17.62 -8.63
N SER A 99 -2.69 -16.95 -9.32
CA SER A 99 -3.47 -17.53 -10.44
C SER A 99 -2.61 -18.10 -11.58
N SER A 100 -1.34 -17.68 -11.71
CA SER A 100 -0.37 -18.25 -12.66
C SER A 100 0.45 -19.42 -12.09
N GLY A 101 0.17 -19.85 -10.86
CA GLY A 101 0.79 -21.00 -10.21
C GLY A 101 2.03 -20.67 -9.37
N GLU A 102 2.52 -19.43 -9.40
CA GLU A 102 3.70 -19.07 -8.62
C GLU A 102 3.38 -18.82 -7.14
N VAL A 103 4.32 -19.12 -6.25
CA VAL A 103 4.09 -19.22 -4.81
C VAL A 103 4.87 -18.17 -4.02
N VAL A 104 4.15 -17.23 -3.42
CA VAL A 104 4.68 -16.22 -2.50
C VAL A 104 4.55 -16.74 -1.08
N ARG A 105 5.66 -16.95 -0.38
CA ARG A 105 5.68 -17.41 1.01
C ARG A 105 5.70 -16.21 1.94
N VAL A 106 4.81 -16.18 2.92
CA VAL A 106 4.78 -15.15 3.95
C VAL A 106 5.27 -15.76 5.25
N PHE A 107 6.15 -15.04 5.94
CA PHE A 107 6.68 -15.49 7.23
C PHE A 107 6.50 -14.45 8.34
N GLY A 108 5.89 -13.31 8.04
CA GLY A 108 5.51 -12.34 9.06
C GLY A 108 4.62 -11.23 8.52
N VAL A 109 3.64 -10.83 9.33
CA VAL A 109 2.76 -9.70 9.04
C VAL A 109 2.66 -8.85 10.29
N GLU A 110 3.07 -7.59 10.19
CA GLU A 110 2.85 -6.60 11.25
C GLU A 110 1.66 -5.73 10.87
N VAL A 111 0.73 -5.56 11.82
CA VAL A 111 -0.50 -4.80 11.64
C VAL A 111 -0.41 -3.48 12.40
N HIS A 112 -0.66 -2.37 11.71
CA HIS A 112 -0.72 -1.04 12.30
C HIS A 112 -2.06 -0.39 11.97
N GLU A 113 -2.84 -0.05 13.00
CA GLU A 113 -4.10 0.66 12.83
C GLU A 113 -3.88 2.17 12.68
N LEU A 114 -4.55 2.78 11.71
CA LEU A 114 -4.59 4.24 11.56
C LEU A 114 -5.85 4.78 12.24
N LYS A 115 -5.66 5.62 13.28
CA LYS A 115 -6.73 6.28 14.04
C LYS A 115 -6.55 7.80 13.95
N LEU A 116 -7.66 8.53 13.89
CA LEU A 116 -7.67 9.98 14.11
C LEU A 116 -7.61 10.19 15.62
N ASN A 117 -6.60 10.93 16.08
CA ASN A 117 -6.61 11.46 17.44
C ASN A 117 -7.49 12.72 17.43
N ASN A 118 -8.63 12.67 18.12
CA ASN A 118 -9.57 13.79 18.22
C ASN A 118 -9.22 14.79 19.34
N ASP A 119 -8.12 14.59 20.05
CA ASP A 119 -7.75 15.41 21.23
C ASP A 119 -7.04 16.73 20.88
N ALA A 120 -7.06 17.18 19.62
CA ALA A 120 -6.39 18.40 19.19
C ALA A 120 -7.26 19.66 19.39
N GLY A 121 -7.57 19.98 20.64
CA GLY A 121 -8.12 21.28 21.04
C GLY A 121 -7.01 22.34 21.11
N GLY A 122 -6.53 22.84 19.96
CA GLY A 122 -5.56 23.93 19.94
C GLY A 122 -4.92 24.21 18.57
N ARG A 123 -4.49 25.46 18.34
CA ARG A 123 -3.62 25.80 17.21
C ARG A 123 -2.21 25.25 17.48
N ALA A 124 -1.78 24.28 16.68
CA ALA A 124 -0.40 23.78 16.70
C ALA A 124 0.36 24.28 15.46
N VAL A 125 1.58 24.79 15.65
CA VAL A 125 2.55 24.98 14.56
C VAL A 125 3.38 23.70 14.48
N VAL A 126 3.22 22.95 13.39
CA VAL A 126 3.91 21.68 13.20
C VAL A 126 5.00 21.87 12.16
N ASN A 127 6.25 21.71 12.56
CA ASN A 127 7.36 21.53 11.63
C ASN A 127 7.41 20.05 11.25
N TRP A 128 7.21 19.77 9.96
CA TRP A 128 7.13 18.41 9.45
C TRP A 128 8.09 18.20 8.28
N GLY A 129 9.01 17.25 8.43
CA GLY A 129 9.79 16.71 7.32
C GLY A 129 9.05 15.53 6.69
N VAL A 130 8.88 15.55 5.38
CA VAL A 130 8.22 14.48 4.63
C VAL A 130 9.24 13.78 3.76
N GLU A 131 9.48 12.50 4.04
CA GLU A 131 10.17 11.59 3.13
C GLU A 131 9.13 10.81 2.34
N PHE A 132 9.28 10.78 1.02
CA PHE A 132 8.42 10.03 0.13
C PHE A 132 9.23 9.17 -0.83
N TRP A 133 8.77 7.94 -1.04
CA TRP A 133 9.22 7.07 -2.13
C TRP A 133 8.90 7.71 -3.49
N PRO A 134 9.38 7.18 -4.64
CA PRO A 134 9.09 7.76 -5.95
C PRO A 134 7.59 8.07 -6.12
N THR A 135 7.23 9.34 -5.97
CA THR A 135 5.85 9.82 -5.91
C THR A 135 5.67 10.80 -7.06
N VAL A 136 4.65 10.55 -7.87
CA VAL A 136 4.29 11.41 -9.00
C VAL A 136 2.97 12.11 -8.70
N PHE A 137 2.92 13.40 -9.01
CA PHE A 137 1.72 14.21 -8.91
C PHE A 137 1.29 14.61 -10.32
N THR A 138 0.00 14.49 -10.60
CA THR A 138 -0.55 14.95 -11.87
C THR A 138 -0.85 16.44 -11.78
N PHE A 139 -0.29 17.24 -12.68
CA PHE A 139 -0.57 18.65 -12.81
C PHE A 139 -0.63 19.09 -14.27
N ARG A 140 -1.77 19.66 -14.70
CA ARG A 140 -2.00 20.07 -16.09
C ARG A 140 -1.61 18.97 -17.08
N SER A 141 -2.07 17.75 -16.81
CA SER A 141 -1.79 16.54 -17.60
C SER A 141 -0.31 16.14 -17.71
N ARG A 142 0.56 16.68 -16.84
CA ARG A 142 1.97 16.28 -16.72
C ARG A 142 2.23 15.63 -15.36
N TYR A 143 3.15 14.68 -15.33
CA TYR A 143 3.66 14.13 -14.07
C TYR A 143 4.81 14.99 -13.55
N ILE A 144 4.73 15.39 -12.29
CA ILE A 144 5.80 16.08 -11.58
C ILE A 144 6.21 15.26 -10.36
N THR A 145 7.51 15.23 -10.06
CA THR A 145 8.07 14.51 -8.91
C THR A 145 8.28 15.42 -7.69
N TRP A 146 8.30 16.74 -7.89
CA TRP A 146 8.54 17.74 -6.87
C TRP A 146 7.36 18.72 -6.81
N PRO A 147 6.30 18.42 -6.04
CA PRO A 147 5.16 19.32 -5.91
C PRO A 147 5.52 20.53 -5.04
N SER A 148 4.87 21.67 -5.28
CA SER A 148 4.84 22.75 -4.29
C SER A 148 4.15 22.27 -3.00
N PRO A 149 4.51 22.79 -1.80
CA PRO A 149 3.88 22.40 -0.54
C PRO A 149 2.35 22.43 -0.56
N ALA A 150 1.74 23.46 -1.17
CA ALA A 150 0.29 23.57 -1.30
C ALA A 150 -0.35 22.39 -2.07
N ARG A 151 0.33 21.86 -3.08
CA ARG A 151 -0.17 20.70 -3.86
C ARG A 151 -0.01 19.40 -3.10
N PHE A 152 1.11 19.24 -2.41
CA PHE A 152 1.29 18.11 -1.51
C PHE A 152 0.16 18.07 -0.47
N LEU A 153 -0.11 19.19 0.20
CA LEU A 153 -1.18 19.31 1.18
C LEU A 153 -2.57 19.13 0.56
N SER A 154 -2.82 19.66 -0.65
CA SER A 154 -4.10 19.45 -1.34
C SER A 154 -4.33 17.97 -1.69
N SER A 155 -3.29 17.26 -2.13
CA SER A 155 -3.34 15.82 -2.38
C SER A 155 -3.61 15.04 -1.10
N ALA A 156 -2.87 15.36 -0.03
CA ALA A 156 -3.06 14.74 1.29
C ALA A 156 -4.47 15.00 1.85
N ALA A 157 -4.98 16.22 1.71
CA ALA A 157 -6.33 16.58 2.14
C ALA A 157 -7.40 15.81 1.35
N ARG A 158 -7.27 15.66 0.03
CA ARG A 158 -8.18 14.81 -0.76
C ARG A 158 -8.16 13.36 -0.27
N SER A 159 -6.98 12.79 -0.07
CA SER A 159 -6.84 11.42 0.45
C SER A 159 -7.47 11.28 1.84
N LEU A 160 -7.29 12.27 2.72
CA LEU A 160 -7.90 12.28 4.05
C LEU A 160 -9.43 12.39 3.98
N VAL A 161 -9.97 13.24 3.10
CA VAL A 161 -11.43 13.34 2.92
C VAL A 161 -11.98 12.01 2.41
N GLY A 162 -11.30 11.36 1.46
CA GLY A 162 -11.68 10.02 0.98
C GLY A 162 -11.64 8.97 2.10
N LEU A 163 -10.64 9.03 2.99
CA LEU A 163 -10.53 8.17 4.16
C LEU A 163 -11.66 8.38 5.18
N VAL A 164 -12.06 9.62 5.42
CA VAL A 164 -13.05 9.98 6.45
C VAL A 164 -14.48 9.78 5.96
N ARG A 165 -14.76 10.12 4.69
CA ARG A 165 -16.13 10.14 4.16
C ARG A 165 -16.53 8.85 3.45
N GLY A 166 -15.58 8.00 3.05
CA GLY A 166 -15.86 6.78 2.29
C GLY A 166 -16.35 7.12 0.88
N SER A 167 -15.45 7.10 -0.10
CA SER A 167 -15.69 7.29 -1.55
C SER A 167 -16.92 8.13 -1.93
N GLU A 168 -16.79 9.45 -1.89
CA GLU A 168 -17.44 10.40 -2.81
C GLU A 168 -16.81 11.79 -2.61
N VAL A 169 -15.79 12.12 -3.42
CA VAL A 169 -15.38 13.49 -3.82
C VAL A 169 -14.79 13.43 -5.22
#